data_AF-A0AAW5LEE1-F1
#
_entry.id   AF-A0AAW5LEE1-F1
#
_cell.length_a   1.000
_cell.length_b   1.000
_cell.length_c   1.000
_cell.angle_alpha   90.00
_cell.angle_beta   90.00
_cell.angle_gamma   90.00
#
_symmetry.space_group_name_H-M   'P 1'
#
loop_
_entity.id
_entity.type
_entity.pdbx_description
1 polymer ?
#
loop_
_entity_poly.entity_id
_entity_poly.type
_entity_poly.pdbx_seq_one_letter_code
_entity_poly.pdbx_strand_id
1 'polypeptide(L)'
;DETTQVGNNRTEQVTRDETCHIGNNRTETVAQDEDLTINRDQTHSIGRNRITKVEQDDILNINNSRYVNVHGDTIIHVGNELNIDIAQNGSWEAGEVLEQICETFDLEGYEQVELSGPGGSIIINREGITLVGDVYVEGELMMETGSPEMVTSFKTSVHNGLPFVQDCQLENNQ
;
A
#
# COMPACT_ATOMS: atom_id res chain seq x y z
N ASP A 1 23.97 -39.76 -36.01
CA ASP A 1 22.59 -39.28 -35.84
C ASP A 1 21.71 -40.44 -35.39
N GLU A 2 20.80 -40.17 -34.46
CA GLU A 2 19.81 -41.11 -33.94
C GLU A 2 18.46 -40.41 -33.87
N THR A 3 17.38 -41.12 -34.22
CA THR A 3 16.01 -40.60 -34.16
C THR A 3 15.13 -41.63 -33.45
N THR A 4 14.42 -41.21 -32.42
CA THR A 4 13.39 -42.01 -31.74
C THR A 4 12.03 -41.38 -31.97
N GLN A 5 11.03 -42.20 -32.31
CA GLN A 5 9.64 -41.76 -32.43
C GLN A 5 8.74 -42.67 -31.58
N VAL A 6 7.82 -42.06 -30.85
CA VAL A 6 6.79 -42.78 -30.09
C VAL A 6 5.43 -42.40 -30.69
N GLY A 7 4.69 -43.38 -31.20
CA GLY A 7 3.44 -43.11 -31.93
C GLY A 7 2.25 -42.71 -31.07
N ASN A 8 2.19 -43.19 -29.82
CA ASN A 8 1.09 -42.90 -28.88
C ASN A 8 1.66 -42.31 -27.58
N ASN A 9 1.89 -43.16 -26.57
CA ASN A 9 2.28 -42.73 -25.23
C ASN A 9 3.67 -43.26 -24.86
N ARG A 10 4.46 -42.45 -24.15
CA ARG A 10 5.69 -42.86 -23.47
C ARG A 10 5.51 -42.63 -21.97
N THR A 11 5.90 -43.62 -21.17
CA THR A 11 6.05 -43.48 -19.72
C THR A 11 7.44 -43.93 -19.36
N GLU A 12 8.16 -43.11 -18.60
CA GLU A 12 9.50 -43.42 -18.10
C GLU A 12 9.46 -43.42 -16.57
N GLN A 13 10.10 -44.41 -15.96
CA GLN A 13 10.22 -44.51 -14.51
C GLN A 13 11.67 -44.79 -14.15
N VAL A 14 12.25 -43.86 -13.40
CA VAL A 14 13.58 -44.01 -12.80
C VAL A 14 13.40 -44.14 -11.30
N THR A 15 13.75 -45.29 -10.73
CA THR A 15 13.44 -45.61 -9.31
C THR A 15 14.49 -45.10 -8.32
N ARG A 16 15.63 -44.63 -8.82
CA ARG A 16 16.72 -44.05 -8.01
C ARG A 16 17.06 -42.68 -8.58
N ASP A 17 18.11 -42.61 -9.40
CA ASP A 17 18.69 -41.36 -9.85
C ASP A 17 18.78 -41.34 -11.38
N GLU A 18 18.50 -40.18 -11.96
CA GLU A 18 18.72 -39.88 -13.38
C GLU A 18 19.76 -38.77 -13.51
N THR A 19 20.63 -38.88 -14.51
CA THR A 19 21.54 -37.79 -14.89
C THR A 19 21.51 -37.66 -16.40
N CYS A 20 21.13 -36.48 -16.89
CA CYS A 20 21.12 -36.16 -18.31
C CYS A 20 22.22 -35.14 -18.61
N HIS A 21 23.12 -35.50 -19.52
CA HIS A 21 24.19 -34.61 -19.98
C HIS A 21 23.99 -34.28 -21.46
N ILE A 22 23.82 -32.99 -21.76
CA ILE A 22 23.72 -32.47 -23.12
C ILE A 22 25.01 -31.70 -23.42
N GLY A 23 25.82 -32.20 -24.36
CA GLY A 23 27.12 -31.61 -24.67
C GLY A 23 27.05 -30.29 -25.45
N ASN A 24 25.94 -30.05 -26.16
CA ASN A 24 25.69 -28.84 -26.94
C ASN A 24 24.37 -28.19 -26.51
N ASN A 25 23.37 -28.18 -27.41
CA ASN A 25 22.10 -27.48 -27.20
C ASN A 25 20.95 -28.47 -26.96
N ARG A 26 19.99 -28.07 -26.13
CA ARG A 26 18.68 -28.73 -25.97
C ARG A 26 17.59 -27.77 -26.41
N THR A 27 16.67 -28.25 -27.24
CA THR A 27 15.41 -27.57 -27.57
C THR A 27 14.27 -28.49 -27.16
N GLU A 28 13.30 -27.93 -26.46
CA GLU A 28 12.08 -28.63 -26.05
C GLU A 28 10.89 -27.81 -26.52
N THR A 29 9.88 -28.49 -27.08
CA THR A 29 8.62 -27.88 -27.48
C THR A 29 7.50 -28.77 -26.98
N VAL A 30 6.67 -28.21 -26.12
CA VAL A 30 5.43 -28.82 -25.63
C VAL A 30 4.28 -28.07 -26.29
N ALA A 31 3.39 -28.80 -26.98
CA ALA A 31 2.35 -28.18 -27.82
C ALA A 31 1.05 -27.85 -27.07
N GLN A 32 0.85 -28.41 -25.88
CA GLN A 32 -0.32 -28.21 -25.03
C GLN A 32 0.18 -27.77 -23.65
N ASP A 33 0.11 -28.66 -22.66
CA ASP A 33 0.42 -28.34 -21.27
C ASP A 33 1.70 -29.06 -20.77
N GLU A 34 2.44 -28.39 -19.90
CA GLU A 34 3.60 -28.94 -19.19
C GLU A 34 3.42 -28.76 -17.68
N ASP A 35 3.37 -29.88 -16.95
CA ASP A 35 3.31 -29.89 -15.48
C ASP A 35 4.63 -30.40 -14.91
N LEU A 36 5.23 -29.64 -14.00
CA LEU A 36 6.45 -30.00 -13.30
C LEU A 36 6.23 -30.00 -11.79
N THR A 37 6.33 -31.17 -11.17
CA THR A 37 6.29 -31.32 -9.70
C THR A 37 7.67 -31.68 -9.17
N ILE A 38 8.17 -30.88 -8.23
CA ILE A 38 9.43 -31.11 -7.53
C ILE A 38 9.14 -31.12 -6.04
N ASN A 39 9.34 -32.28 -5.39
CA ASN A 39 8.96 -32.48 -3.98
C ASN A 39 9.93 -31.86 -2.97
N ARG A 40 11.16 -31.58 -3.40
CA ARG A 40 12.21 -30.98 -2.56
C ARG A 40 12.69 -29.70 -3.22
N ASP A 41 13.95 -29.67 -3.63
CA ASP A 41 14.59 -28.45 -4.09
C ASP A 41 14.77 -28.45 -5.62
N GLN A 42 14.58 -27.28 -6.21
CA GLN A 42 14.96 -26.98 -7.59
C GLN A 42 16.06 -25.91 -7.57
N THR A 43 17.17 -26.16 -8.26
CA THR A 43 18.25 -25.18 -8.42
C THR A 43 18.55 -24.98 -9.88
N HIS A 44 18.59 -23.72 -10.32
CA HIS A 44 18.95 -23.33 -11.68
C HIS A 44 20.18 -22.43 -11.64
N SER A 45 21.19 -22.77 -12.43
CA SER A 45 22.37 -21.92 -12.64
C SER A 45 22.49 -21.59 -14.11
N ILE A 46 22.25 -20.32 -14.46
CA ILE A 46 22.30 -19.83 -15.83
C ILE A 46 23.58 -19.00 -15.99
N GLY A 47 24.51 -19.46 -16.85
CA GLY A 47 25.81 -18.78 -17.03
C GLY A 47 25.76 -17.50 -17.87
N ARG A 48 24.65 -17.26 -18.58
CA ARG A 48 24.43 -16.05 -19.39
C ARG A 48 23.06 -15.45 -19.10
N ASN A 49 22.10 -15.61 -20.01
CA ASN A 49 20.82 -14.92 -19.94
C ASN A 49 19.67 -15.91 -19.72
N ARG A 50 18.69 -15.50 -18.90
CA ARG A 50 17.36 -16.11 -18.84
C ARG A 50 16.36 -15.10 -19.43
N ILE A 51 15.57 -15.54 -20.40
CA ILE A 51 14.49 -14.76 -20.98
C ILE A 51 13.22 -15.59 -20.81
N THR A 52 12.20 -15.00 -20.21
CA THR A 52 10.90 -15.64 -20.00
C THR A 52 9.83 -14.71 -20.56
N LYS A 53 8.97 -15.25 -21.42
CA LYS A 53 7.80 -14.56 -21.95
C LYS A 53 6.56 -15.31 -21.51
N VAL A 54 5.66 -14.63 -20.85
CA VAL A 54 4.34 -15.14 -20.44
C VAL A 54 3.31 -14.30 -21.17
N GLU A 55 2.43 -14.93 -21.95
CA GLU A 55 1.44 -14.21 -22.78
C GLU A 55 0.19 -13.80 -22.00
N GLN A 56 -0.08 -14.48 -20.89
CA GLN A 56 -1.21 -14.25 -20.00
C GLN A 56 -0.68 -13.89 -18.61
N ASP A 57 -0.96 -14.73 -17.61
CA ASP A 57 -0.69 -14.42 -16.20
C ASP A 57 0.55 -15.16 -15.68
N ASP A 58 1.36 -14.46 -14.88
CA ASP A 58 2.45 -15.05 -14.08
C ASP A 58 2.09 -14.93 -12.58
N ILE A 59 1.70 -16.04 -11.97
CA ILE A 59 1.28 -16.11 -10.57
C ILE A 59 2.37 -16.79 -9.76
N LEU A 60 3.00 -16.05 -8.86
CA LEU A 60 4.07 -16.55 -7.99
C LEU A 60 3.64 -16.56 -6.52
N ASN A 61 3.36 -17.75 -6.00
CA ASN A 61 3.08 -17.96 -4.58
C ASN A 61 4.32 -18.48 -3.85
N ILE A 62 4.82 -17.70 -2.89
CA ILE A 62 5.98 -18.08 -2.06
C ILE A 62 5.56 -18.08 -0.59
N ASN A 63 5.49 -19.26 0.01
CA ASN A 63 4.96 -19.43 1.37
C ASN A 63 5.90 -18.97 2.49
N ASN A 64 7.20 -18.79 2.19
CA ASN A 64 8.19 -18.39 3.20
C ASN A 64 8.85 -17.05 2.87
N SER A 65 9.84 -17.02 1.97
CA SER A 65 10.58 -15.78 1.69
C SER A 65 11.02 -15.70 0.23
N ARG A 66 10.92 -14.49 -0.32
CA ARG A 66 11.49 -14.13 -1.62
C ARG A 66 12.67 -13.20 -1.38
N TYR A 67 13.85 -13.59 -1.84
CA TYR A 67 15.03 -12.73 -1.85
C TYR A 67 15.44 -12.45 -3.28
N VAL A 68 15.63 -11.18 -3.62
CA VAL A 68 16.01 -10.73 -4.96
C VAL A 68 17.21 -9.80 -4.79
N ASN A 69 18.34 -10.16 -5.40
CA ASN A 69 19.53 -9.32 -5.47
C ASN A 69 19.88 -9.06 -6.93
N VAL A 70 19.85 -7.81 -7.34
CA VAL A 70 20.16 -7.36 -8.71
C VAL A 70 21.31 -6.38 -8.62
N HIS A 71 22.41 -6.69 -9.33
CA HIS A 71 23.60 -5.83 -9.34
C HIS A 71 23.51 -4.69 -10.36
N GLY A 72 22.76 -4.89 -11.44
CA GLY A 72 22.42 -3.85 -12.41
C GLY A 72 21.05 -3.26 -12.12
N ASP A 73 20.35 -2.87 -13.17
CA ASP A 73 19.08 -2.17 -13.04
C ASP A 73 17.90 -3.14 -12.87
N THR A 74 16.92 -2.70 -12.07
CA THR A 74 15.56 -3.27 -12.07
C THR A 74 14.63 -2.24 -12.69
N ILE A 75 14.03 -2.57 -13.84
CA ILE A 75 13.06 -1.71 -14.52
C ILE A 75 11.71 -2.41 -14.45
N ILE A 76 10.73 -1.75 -13.83
CA ILE A 76 9.36 -2.25 -13.70
C ILE A 76 8.46 -1.28 -14.47
N HIS A 77 7.85 -1.77 -15.55
CA HIS A 77 6.81 -1.04 -16.26
C HIS A 77 5.48 -1.73 -16.04
N VAL A 78 4.51 -1.01 -15.49
CA VAL A 78 3.17 -1.50 -15.24
C VAL A 78 2.21 -0.70 -16.11
N GLY A 79 1.46 -1.40 -16.97
CA GLY A 79 0.57 -0.75 -17.94
C GLY A 79 -0.76 -0.27 -17.36
N ASN A 80 -1.14 -0.76 -16.18
CA ASN A 80 -2.36 -0.37 -15.49
C ASN A 80 -2.05 0.02 -14.03
N GLU A 81 -2.27 -0.88 -13.07
CA GLU A 81 -2.15 -0.58 -11.64
C GLU A 81 -1.05 -1.41 -10.97
N LEU A 82 -0.29 -0.78 -10.06
CA LEU A 82 0.66 -1.43 -9.17
C LEU A 82 0.17 -1.28 -7.72
N ASN A 83 -0.25 -2.39 -7.12
CA ASN A 83 -0.61 -2.46 -5.70
C ASN A 83 0.51 -3.17 -4.92
N ILE A 84 0.89 -2.60 -3.78
CA ILE A 84 1.89 -3.17 -2.87
C ILE A 84 1.29 -3.17 -1.46
N ASP A 85 0.84 -4.34 -1.02
CA ASP A 85 0.30 -4.55 0.32
C ASP A 85 1.36 -5.14 1.25
N ILE A 86 1.70 -4.44 2.32
CA ILE A 86 2.72 -4.85 3.29
C ILE A 86 2.07 -4.88 4.68
N ALA A 87 2.01 -6.07 5.30
CA ALA A 87 1.35 -6.25 6.59
C ALA A 87 2.14 -5.71 7.80
N GLN A 88 3.46 -5.56 7.65
CA GLN A 88 4.36 -5.08 8.69
C GLN A 88 5.10 -3.83 8.18
N ASN A 89 6.41 -3.93 7.98
CA ASN A 89 7.25 -2.79 7.65
C ASN A 89 7.60 -2.79 6.15
N GLY A 90 7.39 -1.65 5.50
CA GLY A 90 7.96 -1.33 4.19
C GLY A 90 9.01 -0.24 4.33
N SER A 91 10.13 -0.39 3.63
CA SER A 91 11.23 0.58 3.64
C SER A 91 11.74 0.78 2.22
N TRP A 92 11.97 2.04 1.84
CA TRP A 92 12.57 2.41 0.57
C TRP A 92 13.79 3.28 0.85
N GLU A 93 14.95 2.82 0.40
CA GLU A 93 16.23 3.51 0.57
C GLU A 93 16.82 3.78 -0.80
N ALA A 94 17.13 5.04 -1.09
CA ALA A 94 17.81 5.46 -2.31
C ALA A 94 19.11 6.18 -1.93
N GLY A 95 20.22 5.81 -2.60
CA GLY A 95 21.53 6.41 -2.32
C GLY A 95 21.69 7.83 -2.85
N GLU A 96 20.92 8.21 -3.87
CA GLU A 96 21.01 9.53 -4.51
C GLU A 96 19.65 10.22 -4.56
N VAL A 97 18.69 9.67 -5.31
CA VAL A 97 17.38 10.29 -5.54
C VAL A 97 16.26 9.26 -5.36
N LEU A 98 15.23 9.65 -4.62
CA LEU A 98 13.92 9.00 -4.60
C LEU A 98 12.92 10.02 -5.17
N GLU A 99 12.35 9.72 -6.33
CA GLU A 99 11.43 10.62 -7.04
C GLU A 99 10.06 9.97 -7.21
N GLN A 100 9.00 10.73 -6.96
CA GLN A 100 7.62 10.33 -7.21
C GLN A 100 6.92 11.44 -8.00
N ILE A 101 6.34 11.10 -9.15
CA ILE A 101 5.66 12.04 -10.04
C ILE A 101 4.27 11.46 -10.34
N CYS A 102 3.24 12.18 -9.90
CA CYS A 102 1.84 11.76 -10.04
C CYS A 102 0.93 12.99 -10.01
N GLU A 103 -0.33 12.82 -10.43
CA GLU A 103 -1.34 13.88 -10.34
C GLU A 103 -1.72 14.16 -8.87
N THR A 104 -1.90 13.09 -8.07
CA THR A 104 -2.18 13.17 -6.63
C THR A 104 -1.20 12.29 -5.87
N PHE A 105 -0.49 12.86 -4.91
CA PHE A 105 0.38 12.14 -4.00
C PHE A 105 -0.26 12.14 -2.60
N ASP A 106 -0.77 10.98 -2.19
CA ASP A 106 -1.48 10.81 -0.93
C ASP A 106 -0.63 10.02 0.07
N LEU A 107 -0.53 10.52 1.30
CA LEU A 107 0.21 9.90 2.39
C LEU A 107 -0.65 9.93 3.65
N GLU A 108 -1.05 8.75 4.12
CA GLU A 108 -1.81 8.59 5.35
C GLU A 108 -1.02 7.78 6.38
N GLY A 109 -0.87 8.34 7.57
CA GLY A 109 -0.29 7.67 8.73
C GLY A 109 -1.31 7.59 9.85
N TYR A 110 -1.53 6.40 10.40
CA TYR A 110 -2.47 6.17 11.51
C TYR A 110 -2.07 6.87 12.81
N GLU A 111 -0.76 7.07 13.01
CA GLU A 111 -0.19 7.72 14.18
C GLU A 111 0.53 9.02 13.81
N GLN A 112 1.42 8.94 12.81
CA GLN A 112 2.25 10.06 12.39
C GLN A 112 2.66 9.91 10.91
N VAL A 113 2.71 11.05 10.21
CA VAL A 113 3.45 11.21 8.96
C VAL A 113 4.58 12.20 9.24
N GLU A 114 5.81 11.84 8.90
CA GLU A 114 6.99 12.68 9.13
C GLU A 114 7.82 12.82 7.85
N LEU A 115 8.17 14.05 7.51
CA LEU A 115 9.13 14.39 6.46
C LEU A 115 10.30 15.08 7.15
N SER A 116 11.50 14.51 7.08
CA SER A 116 12.65 15.00 7.84
C SER A 116 13.92 15.10 6.99
N GLY A 117 14.79 16.03 7.37
CA GLY A 117 16.10 16.23 6.78
C GLY A 117 17.04 17.00 7.73
N PRO A 118 18.29 17.27 7.32
CA PRO A 118 19.28 17.90 8.21
C PRO A 118 18.87 19.27 8.76
N GLY A 119 17.98 19.99 8.06
CA GLY A 119 17.52 21.32 8.45
C GLY A 119 16.28 21.34 9.36
N GLY A 120 15.62 20.19 9.58
CA GLY A 120 14.36 20.18 10.30
C GLY A 120 13.42 19.05 9.90
N SER A 121 12.17 19.14 10.38
CA SER A 121 11.11 18.18 10.05
C SER A 121 9.72 18.82 9.98
N ILE A 122 8.85 18.17 9.21
CA ILE A 122 7.41 18.39 9.18
C ILE A 122 6.77 17.14 9.76
N ILE A 123 6.01 17.30 10.83
CA ILE A 123 5.37 16.20 11.55
C ILE A 123 3.86 16.45 11.56
N ILE A 124 3.09 15.48 11.08
CA ILE A 124 1.63 15.49 11.07
C ILE A 124 1.18 14.32 11.94
N ASN A 125 0.42 14.61 13.01
CA ASN A 125 -0.07 13.61 13.95
C ASN A 125 -1.42 14.04 14.55
N ARG A 126 -1.89 13.32 15.57
CA ARG A 126 -3.19 13.58 16.24
C ARG A 126 -3.27 14.95 16.95
N GLU A 127 -2.15 15.56 17.29
CA GLU A 127 -2.10 16.87 17.95
C GLU A 127 -2.13 18.02 16.93
N GLY A 128 -1.81 17.74 15.66
CA GLY A 128 -1.83 18.69 14.57
C GLY A 128 -0.60 18.59 13.66
N ILE A 129 -0.19 19.73 13.10
CA ILE A 129 0.98 19.87 12.23
C ILE A 129 2.06 20.65 12.98
N THR A 130 3.25 20.09 13.10
CA THR A 130 4.43 20.72 13.70
C THR A 130 5.51 20.94 12.64
N LEU A 131 6.08 22.14 12.63
CA LEU A 131 7.25 22.50 11.83
C LEU A 131 8.43 22.71 12.77
N VAL A 132 9.52 21.95 12.58
CA VAL A 132 10.72 22.00 13.40
C VAL A 132 11.89 22.49 12.56
N GLY A 133 12.59 23.53 13.03
CA GLY A 133 13.70 24.17 12.32
C GLY A 133 13.40 25.62 11.95
N ASP A 134 14.27 26.22 11.15
CA ASP A 134 14.02 27.56 10.61
C ASP A 134 12.94 27.47 9.51
N VAL A 135 11.83 28.16 9.72
CA VAL A 135 10.72 28.24 8.75
C VAL A 135 10.78 29.58 8.04
N TYR A 136 11.11 29.56 6.75
CA TYR A 136 11.11 30.74 5.88
C TYR A 136 9.83 30.76 5.06
N VAL A 137 9.03 31.82 5.23
CA VAL A 137 7.80 32.05 4.44
C VAL A 137 8.06 33.23 3.51
N GLU A 138 8.13 32.99 2.22
CA GLU A 138 8.16 34.04 1.20
C GLU A 138 6.72 34.38 0.78
N GLY A 139 6.24 35.56 1.18
CA GLY A 139 4.88 36.02 0.90
C GLY A 139 4.08 36.33 2.17
N GLU A 140 2.79 36.59 2.01
CA GLU A 140 1.88 36.82 3.13
C GLU A 140 1.47 35.50 3.76
N LEU A 141 1.67 35.38 5.08
CA LEU A 141 1.14 34.28 5.87
C LEU A 141 -0.31 34.60 6.26
N MET A 142 -1.26 33.90 5.65
CA MET A 142 -2.68 34.02 6.00
C MET A 142 -2.98 33.15 7.22
N MET A 143 -3.43 33.78 8.32
CA MET A 143 -3.84 33.09 9.54
C MET A 143 -5.32 33.35 9.80
N GLU A 144 -6.12 32.28 9.86
CA GLU A 144 -7.50 32.35 10.33
C GLU A 144 -7.57 31.88 11.78
N THR A 145 -8.02 32.76 12.68
CA THR A 145 -8.27 32.41 14.08
C THR A 145 -9.77 32.25 14.31
N GLY A 146 -10.22 31.05 14.68
CA GLY A 146 -11.58 30.84 15.19
C GLY A 146 -11.64 31.04 16.71
N SER A 147 -12.54 31.89 17.20
CA SER A 147 -12.95 31.83 18.61
C SER A 147 -14.07 30.80 18.76
N PRO A 148 -14.08 29.92 19.78
CA PRO A 148 -15.25 29.10 20.05
C PRO A 148 -16.45 30.02 20.27
N GLU A 149 -17.58 29.77 19.61
CA GLU A 149 -18.79 30.55 19.81
C GLU A 149 -19.16 30.54 21.29
N MET A 150 -19.26 31.72 21.89
CA MET A 150 -19.71 31.87 23.25
C MET A 150 -21.17 31.41 23.32
N VAL A 151 -21.44 30.33 24.07
CA VAL A 151 -22.81 29.90 24.33
C VAL A 151 -23.52 31.02 25.11
N THR A 152 -24.45 31.71 24.46
CA THR A 152 -25.27 32.72 25.15
C THR A 152 -26.10 32.02 26.23
N SER A 153 -26.03 32.51 27.47
CA SER A 153 -26.82 31.98 28.58
C SER A 153 -28.31 32.02 28.23
N PHE A 154 -29.03 30.92 28.47
CA PHE A 154 -30.48 30.82 28.29
C PHE A 154 -31.19 32.07 28.81
N LYS A 155 -31.85 32.82 27.92
CA LYS A 155 -32.74 33.90 28.32
C LYS A 155 -34.02 33.27 28.87
N THR A 156 -34.13 33.16 30.19
CA THR A 156 -35.39 32.84 30.85
C THR A 156 -36.26 34.09 30.88
N SER A 157 -37.32 34.11 30.08
CA SER A 157 -38.43 35.04 30.31
C SER A 157 -39.22 34.57 31.53
N VAL A 158 -39.24 35.40 32.59
CA VAL A 158 -40.12 35.19 33.73
C VAL A 158 -41.55 35.44 33.25
N HIS A 159 -42.32 34.38 33.09
CA HIS A 159 -43.77 34.50 32.93
C HIS A 159 -44.35 34.89 34.30
N ASN A 160 -44.77 36.14 34.46
CA ASN A 160 -45.53 36.55 35.62
C ASN A 160 -46.86 35.79 35.60
N GLY A 161 -47.05 34.87 36.53
CA GLY A 161 -48.30 34.14 36.70
C GLY A 161 -49.47 35.09 36.90
N LEU A 162 -50.60 34.80 36.26
CA LEU A 162 -51.82 35.56 36.44
C LEU A 162 -52.24 35.55 37.93
N PRO A 163 -52.70 36.69 38.48
CA PRO A 163 -53.07 36.77 39.88
C PRO A 163 -54.25 35.84 40.17
N PHE A 164 -54.18 35.17 41.33
CA PHE A 164 -55.25 34.34 41.86
C PHE A 164 -56.54 35.17 41.99
N VAL A 165 -57.62 34.72 41.33
CA VAL A 165 -58.96 35.27 41.51
C VAL A 165 -59.43 34.90 42.91
N GLN A 166 -59.77 35.90 43.72
CA GLN A 166 -60.48 35.70 44.99
C GLN A 166 -61.94 36.06 44.79
N ASP A 167 -62.79 35.02 44.81
CA ASP A 167 -64.24 35.14 44.81
C ASP A 167 -64.77 35.67 46.15
N CYS A 168 -65.96 36.29 46.04
CA CYS A 168 -66.89 36.78 47.07
C CYS A 168 -66.50 38.07 47.82
N GLN A 169 -67.29 39.14 47.62
CA GLN A 169 -68.37 39.51 48.56
C GLN A 169 -69.50 40.29 47.85
N LEU A 170 -70.73 39.93 48.25
CA LEU A 170 -72.03 40.47 47.89
C LEU A 170 -72.43 41.61 48.85
N GLU A 171 -73.30 42.51 48.35
CA GLU A 171 -74.25 43.41 49.07
C GLU A 171 -73.68 44.69 49.75
N ASN A 172 -74.31 45.88 49.78
CA ASN A 172 -75.67 46.37 49.47
C ASN A 172 -75.71 47.94 49.37
N ASN A 173 -76.65 48.45 48.56
CA ASN A 173 -77.47 49.69 48.66
C ASN A 173 -76.92 51.03 49.19
N GLN A 174 -77.02 52.08 48.35
CA GLN A 174 -77.98 53.20 48.53
C GLN A 174 -78.52 53.67 47.17
#